data_AF-L2FZG0-F1
#
_entry.id   AF-L2FZG0-F1
#
_cell.length_a   1.000
_cell.length_b   1.000
_cell.length_c   1.000
_cell.angle_alpha   90.00
_cell.angle_beta   90.00
_cell.angle_gamma   90.00
#
_symmetry.space_group_name_H-M   'P 1'
#
loop_
_entity.id
_entity.type
_entity.pdbx_description
1 polymer ?
#
loop_
_entity_poly.entity_id
_entity_poly.type
_entity_poly.pdbx_seq_one_letter_code
_entity_poly.pdbx_strand_id
1 'polypeptide(L)'
;MSKSKVQLVPFDPDSPAHATRMVDQRTECGWHFDKVPEWQEDQRSGQKCIYWIAFAPDDPDAEVKLSKHTTRFPKEKEPLKDTATSLRATPRSPAGITFHPVGHISLDVDNPAAKRLQLPIPSENLYWIKSLYVSYALQSAGIGRAAMDEVEVMATSEPLCAKVLMLDTVAKEDQHREELFQHLDGRPPAMSTELWYARRGYKVIWRELNFYPDFDKDGNPLGRHTVFMRRDLL
;
A
#
# COMPACT_ATOMS: atom_id res chain seq x y z
N MET A 1 5.40 -24.07 -3.21
CA MET A 1 4.43 -23.45 -2.30
C MET A 1 3.19 -23.10 -3.11
N SER A 2 2.01 -23.24 -2.51
CA SER A 2 0.75 -22.82 -3.13
C SER A 2 0.77 -21.31 -3.42
N LYS A 3 0.03 -20.84 -4.43
CA LYS A 3 -0.14 -19.39 -4.65
C LYS A 3 -0.96 -18.83 -3.48
N SER A 4 -0.40 -17.87 -2.75
CA SER A 4 -1.14 -17.19 -1.70
C SER A 4 -2.41 -16.54 -2.24
N LYS A 5 -3.51 -16.69 -1.51
CA LYS A 5 -4.80 -16.05 -1.78
C LYS A 5 -5.09 -15.04 -0.69
N VAL A 6 -5.51 -13.85 -1.10
CA VAL A 6 -5.82 -12.75 -0.20
C VAL A 6 -7.18 -12.18 -0.53
N GLN A 7 -7.74 -11.45 0.41
CA GLN A 7 -8.91 -10.61 0.23
C GLN A 7 -8.57 -9.18 0.66
N LEU A 8 -9.24 -8.22 0.03
CA LEU A 8 -9.12 -6.80 0.35
C LEU A 8 -10.35 -6.38 1.16
N VAL A 9 -10.13 -5.98 2.41
CA VAL A 9 -11.21 -5.50 3.30
C VAL A 9 -11.06 -4.00 3.51
N PRO A 10 -12.11 -3.18 3.28
CA PRO A 10 -11.99 -1.73 3.43
C PRO A 10 -11.46 -1.31 4.81
N PHE A 11 -10.57 -0.33 4.82
CA PHE A 11 -10.21 0.40 6.02
C PHE A 11 -11.39 1.24 6.49
N ASP A 12 -11.76 1.12 7.77
CA ASP A 12 -12.77 1.95 8.40
C ASP A 12 -12.11 3.16 9.09
N PRO A 13 -12.28 4.38 8.57
CA PRO A 13 -11.66 5.57 9.13
C PRO A 13 -12.29 6.02 10.46
N ASP A 14 -13.44 5.47 10.85
CA ASP A 14 -14.16 5.83 12.08
C ASP A 14 -13.95 4.77 13.18
N SER A 15 -13.29 3.66 12.87
CA SER A 15 -12.99 2.60 13.84
C SER A 15 -11.63 2.85 14.52
N PRO A 16 -11.61 3.07 15.86
CA PRO A 16 -10.35 3.23 16.60
C PRO A 16 -9.42 2.02 16.47
N ALA A 17 -9.98 0.82 16.36
CA ALA A 17 -9.21 -0.41 16.18
C ALA A 17 -8.49 -0.46 14.84
N HIS A 18 -9.15 -0.03 13.76
CA HIS A 18 -8.52 0.08 12.44
C HIS A 18 -7.44 1.15 12.45
N ALA A 19 -7.71 2.34 13.00
CA ALA A 19 -6.75 3.43 13.09
C ALA A 19 -5.49 3.01 13.88
N THR A 20 -5.68 2.35 15.03
CA THR A 20 -4.57 1.84 15.86
C THR A 20 -3.75 0.81 15.09
N ARG A 21 -4.41 -0.16 14.42
CA ARG A 21 -3.71 -1.15 13.58
C ARG A 21 -2.93 -0.49 12.45
N MET A 22 -3.46 0.58 11.86
CA MET A 22 -2.78 1.29 10.77
C MET A 22 -1.50 1.94 11.29
N VAL A 23 -1.58 2.62 12.45
CA VAL A 23 -0.40 3.20 13.11
C VAL A 23 0.64 2.13 13.41
N ASP A 24 0.25 0.97 13.97
CA ASP A 24 1.17 -0.13 14.23
C ASP A 24 1.88 -0.58 12.93
N GLN A 25 1.14 -0.86 11.85
CA GLN A 25 1.74 -1.29 10.58
C GLN A 25 2.59 -0.21 9.91
N ARG A 26 2.20 1.08 10.01
CA ARG A 26 2.98 2.20 9.46
C ARG A 26 4.26 2.47 10.24
N THR A 27 4.22 2.26 11.56
CA THR A 27 5.40 2.30 12.43
C THR A 27 6.38 1.22 12.01
N GLU A 28 5.93 -0.03 11.86
CA GLU A 28 6.78 -1.13 11.37
C GLU A 28 7.22 -0.91 9.91
N CYS A 29 6.37 -0.29 9.08
CA CYS A 29 6.76 0.10 7.73
C CYS A 29 7.94 1.09 7.75
N GLY A 30 8.03 1.95 8.76
CA GLY A 30 9.02 3.03 8.89
C GLY A 30 8.64 4.32 8.16
N TRP A 31 7.37 4.49 7.77
CA TRP A 31 6.94 5.62 6.93
C TRP A 31 5.55 6.11 7.31
N HIS A 32 5.40 7.43 7.49
CA HIS A 32 4.11 8.13 7.53
C HIS A 32 3.11 7.59 8.57
N PHE A 33 3.58 7.10 9.74
CA PHE A 33 2.67 6.69 10.81
C PHE A 33 1.91 7.89 11.41
N ASP A 34 2.55 9.05 11.39
CA ASP A 34 2.01 10.37 11.76
C ASP A 34 0.90 10.85 10.81
N LYS A 35 0.84 10.30 9.60
CA LYS A 35 -0.17 10.65 8.58
C LYS A 35 -1.46 9.87 8.68
N VAL A 36 -1.59 8.91 9.59
CA VAL A 36 -2.83 8.12 9.73
C VAL A 36 -4.07 8.99 9.97
N PRO A 37 -4.04 10.06 10.80
CA PRO A 37 -5.18 10.96 10.94
C PRO A 37 -5.59 11.65 9.63
N GLU A 38 -4.62 12.10 8.83
CA GLU A 38 -4.87 12.67 7.49
C GLU A 38 -5.51 11.63 6.57
N TRP A 39 -5.01 10.39 6.60
CA TRP A 39 -5.55 9.29 5.79
C TRP A 39 -6.97 8.89 6.18
N GLN A 40 -7.38 9.07 7.44
CA GLN A 40 -8.77 8.87 7.84
C GLN A 40 -9.70 9.88 7.16
N GLU A 41 -9.28 11.15 7.08
CA GLU A 41 -10.04 12.17 6.34
C GLU A 41 -10.04 11.92 4.82
N ASP A 42 -8.90 11.51 4.26
CA ASP A 42 -8.82 11.19 2.83
C ASP A 42 -9.68 9.97 2.48
N GLN A 43 -9.76 8.98 3.38
CA GLN A 43 -10.65 7.83 3.24
C GLN A 43 -12.12 8.26 3.28
N ARG A 44 -12.50 9.13 4.24
CA ARG A 44 -13.87 9.67 4.36
C ARG A 44 -14.28 10.44 3.11
N SER A 45 -13.38 11.27 2.58
CA SER A 45 -13.63 12.07 1.37
C SER A 45 -13.54 11.28 0.06
N GLY A 46 -13.03 10.04 0.11
CA GLY A 46 -12.83 9.17 -1.05
C GLY A 46 -11.61 9.53 -1.90
N GLN A 47 -10.80 10.50 -1.48
CA GLN A 47 -9.51 10.81 -2.10
C GLN A 47 -8.55 9.63 -1.99
N LYS A 48 -8.52 9.02 -0.81
CA LYS A 48 -7.79 7.78 -0.53
C LYS A 48 -8.77 6.63 -0.42
N CYS A 49 -8.35 5.45 -0.87
CA CYS A 49 -9.18 4.24 -0.76
C CYS A 49 -8.30 3.08 -0.30
N ILE A 50 -8.14 2.96 1.01
CA ILE A 50 -7.31 1.96 1.68
C ILE A 50 -8.10 0.67 1.90
N TYR A 51 -7.41 -0.44 1.69
CA TYR A 51 -7.84 -1.79 2.00
C TYR A 51 -6.79 -2.47 2.87
N TRP A 52 -7.24 -3.20 3.87
CA TRP A 52 -6.46 -4.23 4.53
C TRP A 52 -6.24 -5.40 3.61
N ILE A 53 -5.05 -5.98 3.68
CA ILE A 53 -4.73 -7.26 3.07
C ILE A 53 -4.90 -8.32 4.16
N ALA A 54 -5.79 -9.28 3.94
CA ALA A 54 -5.99 -10.44 4.81
C ALA A 54 -5.95 -11.72 3.98
N PHE A 55 -5.68 -12.87 4.61
CA PHE A 55 -5.80 -14.14 3.90
C PHE A 55 -7.25 -14.41 3.51
N ALA A 56 -7.44 -14.95 2.31
CA ALA A 56 -8.73 -15.49 1.91
C ALA A 56 -9.05 -16.74 2.75
N PRO A 57 -10.34 -17.03 3.04
CA PRO A 57 -10.73 -18.21 3.81
C PRO A 57 -10.25 -19.55 3.22
N ASP A 58 -9.96 -19.56 1.92
CA ASP A 58 -9.53 -20.74 1.15
C ASP A 58 -8.02 -20.74 0.81
N ASP A 59 -7.21 -19.89 1.46
CA ASP A 59 -5.74 -20.00 1.40
C ASP A 59 -5.27 -21.21 2.22
N PRO A 60 -4.58 -22.18 1.60
CA PRO A 60 -4.26 -23.45 2.25
C PRO A 60 -3.22 -23.31 3.37
N ASP A 61 -2.48 -22.21 3.42
CA ASP A 61 -1.40 -21.98 4.37
C ASP A 61 -1.70 -20.79 5.30
N ALA A 62 -2.97 -20.33 5.35
CA ALA A 62 -3.37 -19.11 6.05
C ALA A 62 -2.98 -19.14 7.54
N GLU A 63 -3.28 -20.24 8.23
CA GLU A 63 -3.02 -20.39 9.67
C GLU A 63 -1.51 -20.36 9.98
N VAL A 64 -0.71 -21.06 9.19
CA VAL A 64 0.76 -21.09 9.35
C VAL A 64 1.35 -19.70 9.11
N LYS A 65 0.92 -19.02 8.05
CA LYS A 65 1.38 -17.66 7.75
C LYS A 65 0.93 -16.67 8.82
N LEU A 66 -0.31 -16.77 9.30
CA LEU A 66 -0.83 -15.90 10.35
C LEU A 66 -0.09 -16.09 11.69
N SER A 67 0.19 -17.34 12.06
CA SER A 67 0.99 -17.66 13.25
C SER A 67 2.39 -17.03 13.16
N LYS A 68 3.05 -17.14 12.00
CA LYS A 68 4.34 -16.48 11.75
C LYS A 68 4.27 -14.95 11.88
N HIS A 69 3.20 -14.33 11.36
CA HIS A 69 2.98 -12.89 11.46
C HIS A 69 2.79 -12.45 12.91
N THR A 70 1.84 -13.05 13.63
CA THR A 70 1.47 -12.65 14.99
C THR A 70 2.55 -12.97 16.03
N THR A 71 3.38 -13.99 15.77
CA THR A 71 4.59 -14.24 16.58
C THR A 71 5.58 -13.08 16.46
N ARG A 72 5.74 -12.52 15.25
CA ARG A 72 6.66 -11.39 15.02
C ARG A 72 6.06 -10.05 15.47
N PHE A 73 4.74 -9.89 15.32
CA PHE A 73 4.02 -8.65 15.64
C PHE A 73 2.88 -8.95 16.64
N PRO A 74 3.18 -9.12 17.93
CA PRO A 74 2.18 -9.51 18.92
C PRO A 74 1.02 -8.51 19.08
N LYS A 75 1.26 -7.22 18.80
CA LYS A 75 0.20 -6.18 18.78
C LYS A 75 -0.84 -6.41 17.69
N GLU A 76 -0.47 -7.15 16.64
CA GLU A 76 -1.35 -7.44 15.51
C GLU A 76 -2.13 -8.76 15.68
N LYS A 77 -2.01 -9.42 16.84
CA LYS A 77 -2.62 -10.73 17.12
C LYS A 77 -4.13 -10.72 17.07
N GLU A 78 -4.77 -9.69 17.63
CA GLU A 78 -6.22 -9.62 17.66
C GLU A 78 -6.78 -9.32 16.25
N PRO A 79 -7.90 -9.95 15.84
CA PRO A 79 -8.50 -9.65 14.56
C PRO A 79 -9.21 -8.30 14.56
N LEU A 80 -9.44 -7.77 13.35
CA LEU A 80 -10.37 -6.68 13.10
C LEU A 80 -11.70 -7.23 12.58
N LYS A 81 -12.72 -6.36 12.60
CA LYS A 81 -14.02 -6.62 11.97
C LYS A 81 -14.24 -5.63 10.84
N ASP A 82 -14.87 -6.06 9.74
CA ASP A 82 -15.31 -5.14 8.69
C ASP A 82 -16.47 -4.29 9.22
N THR A 83 -16.15 -3.05 9.54
CA THR A 83 -17.08 -2.04 10.06
C THR A 83 -17.24 -0.84 9.12
N ALA A 84 -16.54 -0.83 7.98
CA ALA A 84 -16.50 0.31 7.07
C ALA A 84 -17.87 0.52 6.40
N THR A 85 -18.51 1.65 6.74
CA THR A 85 -19.84 2.05 6.25
C THR A 85 -19.80 2.83 4.93
N SER A 86 -18.60 3.18 4.46
CA SER A 86 -18.40 3.81 3.16
C SER A 86 -17.16 3.26 2.47
N LEU A 87 -17.14 3.37 1.14
CA LEU A 87 -15.99 3.08 0.29
C LEU A 87 -15.96 4.10 -0.83
N ARG A 88 -14.84 4.81 -1.02
CA ARG A 88 -14.73 5.93 -1.99
C ARG A 88 -15.84 6.98 -1.80
N ALA A 89 -16.06 7.39 -0.54
CA ALA A 89 -17.16 8.29 -0.15
C ALA A 89 -18.58 7.82 -0.56
N THR A 90 -18.73 6.56 -0.96
CA THR A 90 -20.02 5.98 -1.32
C THR A 90 -20.49 5.07 -0.18
N PRO A 91 -21.73 5.22 0.33
CA PRO A 91 -22.25 4.36 1.37
C PRO A 91 -22.21 2.87 0.99
N ARG A 92 -21.88 2.00 1.94
CA ARG A 92 -21.95 0.55 1.83
C ARG A 92 -22.44 -0.07 3.15
N SER A 93 -22.97 -1.29 3.07
CA SER A 93 -23.15 -2.11 4.25
C SER A 93 -21.84 -2.87 4.54
N PRO A 94 -21.26 -2.75 5.76
CA PRO A 94 -20.12 -3.57 6.15
C PRO A 94 -20.48 -5.05 6.10
N ALA A 95 -19.56 -5.90 5.66
CA ALA A 95 -19.77 -7.34 5.61
C ALA A 95 -19.77 -7.97 7.02
N GLY A 96 -19.23 -7.27 8.02
CA GLY A 96 -19.16 -7.75 9.40
C GLY A 96 -18.21 -8.92 9.61
N ILE A 97 -17.40 -9.28 8.61
CA ILE A 97 -16.45 -10.39 8.69
C ILE A 97 -15.31 -10.05 9.65
N THR A 98 -14.83 -11.07 10.36
CA THR A 98 -13.64 -10.98 11.20
C THR A 98 -12.42 -11.40 10.39
N PHE A 99 -11.34 -10.64 10.43
CA PHE A 99 -10.13 -10.89 9.64
C PHE A 99 -8.88 -10.42 10.38
N HIS A 100 -7.72 -10.98 10.00
CA HIS A 100 -6.41 -10.54 10.52
C HIS A 100 -5.67 -9.77 9.42
N PRO A 101 -5.51 -8.45 9.55
CA PRO A 101 -4.68 -7.67 8.65
C PRO A 101 -3.23 -8.15 8.71
N VAL A 102 -2.64 -8.45 7.56
CA VAL A 102 -1.20 -8.76 7.40
C VAL A 102 -0.49 -7.74 6.51
N GLY A 103 -1.19 -6.68 6.14
CA GLY A 103 -0.72 -5.59 5.32
C GLY A 103 -1.86 -4.66 4.92
N HIS A 104 -1.56 -3.68 4.08
CA HIS A 104 -2.54 -2.77 3.49
C HIS A 104 -2.09 -2.33 2.09
N ILE A 105 -3.04 -1.86 1.29
CA ILE A 105 -2.82 -1.27 -0.03
C ILE A 105 -3.91 -0.22 -0.27
N SER A 106 -3.62 0.79 -1.06
CA SER A 106 -4.61 1.81 -1.42
C SER A 106 -4.71 2.03 -2.92
N LEU A 107 -5.91 2.31 -3.40
CA LEU A 107 -6.24 2.57 -4.79
C LEU A 107 -6.91 3.95 -4.90
N ASP A 108 -6.09 4.99 -4.91
CA ASP A 108 -6.45 6.38 -4.73
C ASP A 108 -6.90 7.00 -6.06
N VAL A 109 -7.77 8.00 -6.00
CA VAL A 109 -8.27 8.69 -7.21
C VAL A 109 -7.24 9.68 -7.77
N ASP A 110 -6.28 10.11 -6.95
CA ASP A 110 -5.31 11.13 -7.31
C ASP A 110 -4.03 11.02 -6.45
N ASN A 111 -2.98 11.74 -6.85
CA ASN A 111 -1.77 11.97 -6.07
C ASN A 111 -1.47 13.48 -6.09
N PRO A 112 -2.05 14.28 -5.17
CA PRO A 112 -1.93 15.73 -5.18
C PRO A 112 -0.49 16.24 -5.23
N ALA A 113 0.45 15.56 -4.57
CA ALA A 113 1.86 15.92 -4.58
C ALA A 113 2.51 15.82 -5.97
N ALA A 114 2.01 14.90 -6.83
CA ALA A 114 2.55 14.69 -8.18
C ALA A 114 2.03 15.71 -9.20
N LYS A 115 1.00 16.50 -8.88
CA LYS A 115 0.43 17.51 -9.79
C LYS A 115 1.48 18.52 -10.27
N ARG A 116 2.43 18.89 -9.40
CA ARG A 116 3.53 19.82 -9.74
C ARG A 116 4.42 19.33 -10.89
N LEU A 117 4.44 18.03 -11.15
CA LEU A 117 5.29 17.40 -12.16
C LEU A 117 4.66 17.41 -13.56
N GLN A 118 3.36 17.71 -13.68
CA GLN A 118 2.64 17.73 -14.96
C GLN A 118 2.87 16.45 -15.79
N LEU A 119 2.75 15.29 -15.13
CA LEU A 119 3.02 13.98 -15.75
C LEU A 119 2.14 13.75 -16.99
N PRO A 120 2.63 13.08 -18.04
CA PRO A 120 1.88 12.80 -19.26
C PRO A 120 0.90 11.62 -19.04
N ILE A 121 -0.15 11.88 -18.27
CA ILE A 121 -1.17 10.89 -17.87
C ILE A 121 -2.58 11.36 -18.25
N PRO A 122 -3.53 10.46 -18.54
CA PRO A 122 -4.90 10.83 -18.83
C PRO A 122 -5.61 11.44 -17.60
N SER A 123 -6.64 12.23 -17.85
CA SER A 123 -7.45 12.88 -16.80
C SER A 123 -8.55 12.00 -16.22
N GLU A 124 -8.90 10.89 -16.89
CA GLU A 124 -10.01 10.00 -16.52
C GLU A 124 -9.57 8.53 -16.53
N ASN A 125 -10.32 7.69 -15.80
CA ASN A 125 -10.10 6.25 -15.69
C ASN A 125 -8.65 5.90 -15.27
N LEU A 126 -8.08 6.73 -14.41
CA LEU A 126 -6.74 6.58 -13.87
C LEU A 126 -6.80 6.52 -12.34
N TYR A 127 -6.10 5.56 -11.76
CA TYR A 127 -6.01 5.42 -10.31
C TYR A 127 -4.56 5.20 -9.87
N TRP A 128 -4.28 5.62 -8.64
CA TRP A 128 -2.96 5.52 -8.03
C TRP A 128 -2.91 4.38 -7.02
N ILE A 129 -2.03 3.41 -7.25
CA ILE A 129 -1.69 2.43 -6.23
C ILE A 129 -0.68 3.06 -5.28
N LYS A 130 -1.08 3.18 -4.02
CA LYS A 130 -0.30 3.83 -2.96
C LYS A 130 -0.27 2.95 -1.73
N SER A 131 0.67 3.25 -0.82
CA SER A 131 0.75 2.65 0.52
C SER A 131 0.69 1.12 0.54
N LEU A 132 1.23 0.42 -0.46
CA LEU A 132 1.37 -1.04 -0.39
C LEU A 132 2.38 -1.40 0.70
N TYR A 133 1.90 -2.07 1.74
CA TYR A 133 2.69 -2.66 2.79
C TYR A 133 2.26 -4.11 3.00
N VAL A 134 3.25 -4.99 3.16
CA VAL A 134 3.04 -6.37 3.56
C VAL A 134 3.99 -6.63 4.72
N SER A 135 3.46 -7.24 5.77
CA SER A 135 4.22 -7.62 6.96
C SER A 135 5.54 -8.29 6.59
N TYR A 136 6.64 -7.81 7.17
CA TYR A 136 7.99 -8.30 6.86
C TYR A 136 8.19 -9.78 7.23
N ALA A 137 7.42 -10.29 8.19
CA ALA A 137 7.41 -11.72 8.52
C ALA A 137 6.95 -12.59 7.34
N LEU A 138 6.19 -12.01 6.41
CA LEU A 138 5.52 -12.70 5.30
C LEU A 138 6.01 -12.25 3.93
N GLN A 139 7.06 -11.42 3.87
CA GLN A 139 7.72 -11.13 2.60
C GLN A 139 8.24 -12.42 1.95
N SER A 140 8.24 -12.43 0.61
CA SER A 140 8.52 -13.61 -0.22
C SER A 140 7.49 -14.74 -0.15
N ALA A 141 6.41 -14.61 0.63
CA ALA A 141 5.29 -15.57 0.63
C ALA A 141 4.23 -15.29 -0.45
N GLY A 142 4.52 -14.42 -1.42
CA GLY A 142 3.60 -14.11 -2.53
C GLY A 142 2.40 -13.20 -2.21
N ILE A 143 2.28 -12.69 -0.97
CA ILE A 143 1.15 -11.87 -0.52
C ILE A 143 1.06 -10.56 -1.29
N GLY A 144 2.17 -9.83 -1.46
CA GLY A 144 2.16 -8.58 -2.23
C GLY A 144 1.75 -8.78 -3.69
N ARG A 145 2.13 -9.92 -4.29
CA ARG A 145 1.67 -10.29 -5.63
C ARG A 145 0.17 -10.51 -5.65
N ALA A 146 -0.36 -11.28 -4.70
CA ALA A 146 -1.78 -11.55 -4.60
C ALA A 146 -2.60 -10.27 -4.36
N ALA A 147 -2.13 -9.38 -3.47
CA ALA A 147 -2.80 -8.10 -3.21
C ALA A 147 -2.85 -7.18 -4.44
N MET A 148 -1.77 -7.14 -5.23
CA MET A 148 -1.77 -6.42 -6.50
C MET A 148 -2.68 -7.06 -7.55
N ASP A 149 -2.76 -8.40 -7.59
CA ASP A 149 -3.70 -9.08 -8.50
C ASP A 149 -5.15 -8.66 -8.15
N GLU A 150 -5.52 -8.65 -6.86
CA GLU A 150 -6.85 -8.20 -6.40
C GLU A 150 -7.12 -6.72 -6.68
N VAL A 151 -6.14 -5.83 -6.42
CA VAL A 151 -6.34 -4.39 -6.64
C VAL A 151 -6.46 -4.04 -8.13
N GLU A 152 -5.75 -4.76 -9.00
CA GLU A 152 -5.81 -4.57 -10.46
C GLU A 152 -7.17 -5.06 -11.02
N VAL A 153 -7.68 -6.19 -10.51
CA VAL A 153 -9.04 -6.67 -10.84
C VAL A 153 -10.09 -5.67 -10.37
N MET A 154 -9.98 -5.17 -9.13
CA MET A 154 -10.87 -4.16 -8.60
C MET A 154 -10.84 -2.87 -9.43
N ALA A 155 -9.66 -2.40 -9.83
CA ALA A 155 -9.51 -1.19 -10.62
C ALA A 155 -10.17 -1.32 -12.00
N THR A 156 -10.07 -2.48 -12.65
CA THR A 156 -10.63 -2.70 -13.99
C THR A 156 -12.13 -3.01 -14.01
N SER A 157 -12.71 -3.36 -12.86
CA SER A 157 -14.13 -3.70 -12.72
C SER A 157 -15.00 -2.45 -12.53
N GLU A 158 -16.30 -2.57 -12.79
CA GLU A 158 -17.27 -1.52 -12.39
C GLU A 158 -17.23 -1.29 -10.87
N PRO A 159 -17.35 -0.04 -10.40
CA PRO A 159 -17.62 1.18 -11.17
C PRO A 159 -16.37 1.92 -11.67
N LEU A 160 -15.16 1.38 -11.44
CA LEU A 160 -13.91 2.13 -11.64
C LEU A 160 -13.42 2.10 -13.09
N CYS A 161 -13.57 0.97 -13.78
CA CYS A 161 -13.27 0.82 -15.20
C CYS A 161 -11.90 1.41 -15.60
N ALA A 162 -10.90 1.31 -14.72
CA ALA A 162 -9.61 1.94 -14.88
C ALA A 162 -8.92 1.46 -16.17
N LYS A 163 -8.39 2.42 -16.92
CA LYS A 163 -7.56 2.21 -18.11
C LYS A 163 -6.08 2.42 -17.83
N VAL A 164 -5.75 3.15 -16.76
CA VAL A 164 -4.37 3.39 -16.35
C VAL A 164 -4.22 3.22 -14.85
N LEU A 165 -3.17 2.50 -14.45
CA LEU A 165 -2.70 2.50 -13.07
C LEU A 165 -1.37 3.22 -12.97
N MET A 166 -1.30 4.10 -11.99
CA MET A 166 -0.10 4.84 -11.60
C MET A 166 0.40 4.35 -10.25
N LEU A 167 1.70 4.44 -10.03
CA LEU A 167 2.31 4.32 -8.71
C LEU A 167 3.61 5.11 -8.68
N ASP A 168 4.11 5.36 -7.48
CA ASP A 168 5.46 5.84 -7.29
C ASP A 168 6.21 4.95 -6.30
N THR A 169 7.53 4.91 -6.45
CA THR A 169 8.39 4.14 -5.56
C THR A 169 9.83 4.66 -5.59
N VAL A 170 10.67 4.17 -4.69
CA VAL A 170 12.10 4.53 -4.66
C VAL A 170 12.79 3.93 -5.88
N ALA A 171 13.62 4.74 -6.55
CA ALA A 171 14.42 4.27 -7.67
C ALA A 171 15.32 3.10 -7.25
N LYS A 172 15.52 2.13 -8.15
CA LYS A 172 16.30 0.91 -7.87
C LYS A 172 17.73 1.20 -7.41
N GLU A 173 18.35 2.28 -7.88
CA GLU A 173 19.71 2.65 -7.46
C GLU A 173 19.75 3.18 -6.03
N ASP A 174 18.65 3.74 -5.55
CA ASP A 174 18.55 4.32 -4.20
C ASP A 174 17.97 3.35 -3.18
N GLN A 175 17.16 2.39 -3.64
CA GLN A 175 16.42 1.46 -2.78
C GLN A 175 17.31 0.57 -1.91
N HIS A 176 18.63 0.51 -2.11
CA HIS A 176 19.58 -0.22 -1.25
C HIS A 176 20.79 0.62 -0.79
N ARG A 177 20.77 1.95 -0.95
CA ARG A 177 21.85 2.82 -0.48
C ARG A 177 21.91 2.85 1.05
N GLU A 178 23.03 2.39 1.62
CA GLU A 178 23.22 2.28 3.08
C GLU A 178 22.96 3.60 3.82
N GLU A 179 23.45 4.71 3.26
CA GLU A 179 23.26 6.07 3.77
C GLU A 179 21.78 6.40 4.00
N LEU A 180 20.87 5.92 3.14
CA LEU A 180 19.44 6.21 3.24
C LEU A 180 18.73 5.40 4.33
N PHE A 181 19.29 4.27 4.76
CA PHE A 181 18.64 3.39 5.75
C PHE A 181 19.11 3.60 7.17
N GLN A 182 20.29 4.16 7.37
CA GLN A 182 20.75 4.52 8.70
C GLN A 182 19.81 5.54 9.38
N HIS A 183 18.94 6.19 8.60
CA HIS A 183 17.99 7.20 9.04
C HIS A 183 16.52 6.77 9.00
N LEU A 184 16.20 5.51 8.65
CA LEU A 184 14.82 5.03 8.56
C LEU A 184 14.56 3.95 9.61
N ASP A 185 13.42 4.06 10.31
CA ASP A 185 12.99 3.07 11.32
C ASP A 185 12.51 1.73 10.72
N GLY A 186 12.38 1.66 9.39
CA GLY A 186 11.91 0.50 8.64
C GLY A 186 13.03 -0.33 7.99
N ARG A 187 12.67 -1.52 7.46
CA ARG A 187 13.59 -2.37 6.70
C ARG A 187 13.33 -2.24 5.20
N PRO A 188 14.37 -2.07 4.35
CA PRO A 188 14.17 -2.19 2.91
C PRO A 188 13.64 -3.55 2.50
N PRO A 189 12.75 -3.60 1.50
CA PRO A 189 12.46 -4.82 0.78
C PRO A 189 13.75 -5.44 0.22
N ALA A 190 13.85 -6.77 0.26
CA ALA A 190 15.02 -7.49 -0.26
C ALA A 190 15.23 -7.29 -1.78
N MET A 191 14.15 -7.04 -2.52
CA MET A 191 14.17 -6.72 -3.95
C MET A 191 13.82 -5.25 -4.12
N SER A 192 14.46 -4.59 -5.10
CA SER A 192 14.02 -3.26 -5.52
C SER A 192 12.54 -3.26 -5.88
N THR A 193 11.78 -2.35 -5.29
CA THR A 193 10.35 -2.19 -5.58
C THR A 193 10.11 -1.77 -7.02
N GLU A 194 10.92 -0.86 -7.58
CA GLU A 194 10.90 -0.50 -9.01
C GLU A 194 11.02 -1.76 -9.89
N LEU A 195 12.02 -2.61 -9.64
CA LEU A 195 12.21 -3.84 -10.41
C LEU A 195 11.06 -4.84 -10.20
N TRP A 196 10.48 -4.89 -9.00
CA TRP A 196 9.34 -5.74 -8.70
C TRP A 196 8.08 -5.31 -9.48
N TYR A 197 7.79 -4.01 -9.50
CA TYR A 197 6.69 -3.45 -10.30
C TYR A 197 6.95 -3.58 -11.81
N ALA A 198 8.20 -3.42 -12.26
CA ALA A 198 8.56 -3.62 -13.66
C ALA A 198 8.24 -5.05 -14.15
N ARG A 199 8.47 -6.07 -13.30
CA ARG A 199 8.07 -7.46 -13.60
C ARG A 199 6.56 -7.67 -13.69
N ARG A 200 5.75 -6.76 -13.12
CA ARG A 200 4.30 -6.73 -13.27
C ARG A 200 3.82 -5.90 -14.47
N GLY A 201 4.74 -5.38 -15.29
CA GLY A 201 4.42 -4.62 -16.50
C GLY A 201 4.30 -3.11 -16.30
N TYR A 202 4.62 -2.59 -15.12
CA TYR A 202 4.70 -1.13 -14.91
C TYR A 202 5.97 -0.58 -15.55
N LYS A 203 5.88 0.57 -16.21
CA LYS A 203 6.98 1.25 -16.89
C LYS A 203 7.24 2.59 -16.23
N VAL A 204 8.50 2.92 -15.99
CA VAL A 204 8.89 4.26 -15.52
C VAL A 204 8.54 5.29 -16.58
N ILE A 205 7.85 6.36 -16.19
CA ILE A 205 7.52 7.51 -17.06
C ILE A 205 8.13 8.82 -16.56
N TRP A 206 8.57 8.87 -15.30
CA TRP A 206 9.19 10.04 -14.69
C TRP A 206 10.13 9.63 -13.55
N ARG A 207 11.15 10.45 -13.30
CA ARG A 207 12.08 10.33 -12.18
C ARG A 207 12.29 11.72 -11.57
N GLU A 208 12.11 11.82 -10.25
CA GLU A 208 12.22 13.09 -9.53
C GLU A 208 13.13 12.91 -8.31
N LEU A 209 14.11 13.80 -8.16
CA LEU A 209 15.00 13.83 -6.99
C LEU A 209 14.30 14.55 -5.83
N ASN A 210 14.37 13.99 -4.62
CA ASN A 210 13.79 14.57 -3.40
C ASN A 210 12.29 14.88 -3.52
N PHE A 211 11.54 14.04 -4.23
CA PHE A 211 10.09 14.22 -4.35
C PHE A 211 9.39 14.15 -3.00
N TYR A 212 9.77 13.14 -2.20
CA TYR A 212 9.51 13.06 -0.77
C TYR A 212 10.77 13.53 -0.04
N PRO A 213 10.72 14.68 0.65
CA PRO A 213 11.90 15.22 1.30
C PRO A 213 12.19 14.42 2.57
N ASP A 214 13.22 13.58 2.50
CA ASP A 214 13.83 12.97 3.68
C ASP A 214 15.12 13.73 4.01
N PHE A 215 15.34 13.99 5.28
CA PHE A 215 16.50 14.75 5.75
C PHE A 215 17.37 13.90 6.68
N ASP A 216 18.69 14.11 6.62
CA ASP A 216 19.61 13.58 7.63
C ASP A 216 19.44 14.29 8.98
N LYS A 217 20.24 13.90 9.97
CA LYS A 217 20.23 14.51 11.31
C LYS A 217 20.63 15.99 11.33
N ASP A 218 21.32 16.43 10.28
CA ASP A 218 21.82 17.80 10.11
C ASP A 218 20.86 18.65 9.24
N GLY A 219 19.75 18.07 8.79
CA GLY A 219 18.73 18.75 7.98
C GLY A 219 19.04 18.81 6.49
N ASN A 220 20.03 18.06 5.98
CA ASN A 220 20.32 18.00 4.55
C ASN A 220 19.42 16.96 3.86
N PRO A 221 18.92 17.24 2.64
CA PRO A 221 18.17 16.25 1.88
C PRO A 221 19.03 15.00 1.60
N LEU A 222 18.48 13.83 1.91
CA LEU A 222 19.16 12.54 1.70
C LEU A 222 19.39 12.19 0.22
N GLY A 223 18.74 12.91 -0.72
CA GLY A 223 19.03 12.77 -2.15
C GLY A 223 18.45 11.49 -2.75
N ARG A 224 17.18 11.19 -2.45
CA ARG A 224 16.48 9.98 -2.94
C ARG A 224 15.66 10.28 -4.19
N HIS A 225 15.81 9.46 -5.22
CA HIS A 225 14.94 9.53 -6.39
C HIS A 225 13.66 8.73 -6.17
N THR A 226 12.54 9.37 -6.51
CA THR A 226 11.25 8.70 -6.68
C THR A 226 11.02 8.50 -8.17
N VAL A 227 10.66 7.28 -8.57
CA VAL A 227 10.22 6.96 -9.92
C VAL A 227 8.71 6.85 -9.95
N PHE A 228 8.08 7.43 -10.96
CA PHE A 228 6.66 7.29 -11.23
C PHE A 228 6.50 6.26 -12.34
N MET A 229 5.68 5.26 -12.07
CA MET A 229 5.48 4.13 -12.98
C MET A 229 4.01 4.04 -13.40
N ARG A 230 3.82 3.70 -14.66
CA ARG A 230 2.51 3.57 -15.31
C ARG A 230 2.32 2.16 -15.82
N ARG A 231 1.10 1.66 -15.74
CA ARG A 231 0.64 0.48 -16.47
C ARG A 231 -0.66 0.79 -17.19
N ASP A 232 -0.68 0.51 -18.49
CA ASP A 232 -1.89 0.56 -19.31
C ASP A 232 -2.67 -0.74 -19.16
N LEU A 233 -3.97 -0.62 -18.90
CA LEU A 233 -4.92 -1.72 -18.74
C LEU A 233 -5.83 -1.68 -19.97
N LEU A 234 -5.62 -2.63 -20.89
CA LEU A 234 -6.38 -2.75 -22.15
C LEU A 234 -7.89 -2.88 -21.85
#